data_AF-A0A1I0K2I8-F1
#
_entry.id   AF-A0A1I0K2I8-F1
#
_cell.length_a   1.000
_cell.length_b   1.000
_cell.length_c   1.000
_cell.angle_alpha   90.00
_cell.angle_beta   90.00
_cell.angle_gamma   90.00
#
_symmetry.space_group_name_H-M   'P 1'
#
loop_
_entity.id
_entity.type
_entity.pdbx_description
1 polymer ?
#
loop_
_entity_poly.entity_id
_entity_poly.type
_entity_poly.pdbx_seq_one_letter_code
_entity_poly.pdbx_strand_id
1 'polypeptide(L)'
;MNFVMLAADNPFAKMAEPVINLLESALIPAMGIVGALGALYCIFLGVKLAKAEEPQDREKAKNALKNAIIGFVLIFVLIVVMKVGTSAMSQWVKDQAAVDVLGK
;
A
#
# COMPACT_ATOMS: atom_id res chain seq x y z
N MET A 1 -1.17 -18.74 -29.87
CA MET A 1 -0.55 -17.66 -29.07
C MET A 1 -1.60 -16.57 -28.87
N ASN A 2 -2.52 -16.75 -27.90
CA ASN A 2 -3.49 -15.76 -27.41
C ASN A 2 -4.38 -16.42 -26.33
N PHE A 3 -3.78 -16.65 -25.15
CA PHE A 3 -4.47 -17.19 -23.96
C PHE A 3 -5.41 -16.15 -23.31
N VAL A 4 -5.44 -14.91 -23.83
CA VAL A 4 -6.29 -13.81 -23.37
C VAL A 4 -7.75 -13.97 -23.82
N MET A 5 -8.03 -14.79 -24.84
CA MET A 5 -9.40 -14.96 -25.38
C MET A 5 -10.28 -15.94 -24.60
N LEU A 6 -9.74 -16.74 -23.67
CA LEU A 6 -10.53 -17.69 -22.87
C LEU A 6 -10.84 -17.21 -21.45
N ALA A 7 -10.55 -15.94 -21.14
CA ALA A 7 -11.13 -15.21 -20.01
C ALA A 7 -12.41 -14.45 -20.42
N ALA A 8 -13.01 -14.81 -21.55
CA ALA A 8 -14.14 -14.09 -22.15
C ALA A 8 -15.46 -14.22 -21.38
N ASP A 9 -15.62 -15.20 -20.47
CA ASP A 9 -16.90 -15.47 -19.82
C ASP A 9 -16.95 -15.21 -18.30
N ASN A 10 -15.95 -14.51 -17.75
CA ASN A 10 -16.03 -13.97 -16.38
C ASN A 10 -16.39 -12.47 -16.42
N PRO A 11 -17.68 -12.11 -16.50
CA PRO A 11 -18.13 -10.71 -16.62
C PRO A 11 -17.60 -9.83 -15.48
N PHE A 12 -17.35 -10.39 -14.31
CA PHE A 12 -16.76 -9.68 -13.17
C PHE A 12 -15.30 -9.26 -13.40
N ALA A 13 -14.49 -10.06 -14.09
CA ALA A 13 -13.09 -9.74 -14.37
C ALA A 13 -12.98 -8.58 -15.37
N LYS A 14 -13.81 -8.58 -16.41
CA LYS A 14 -13.88 -7.51 -17.42
C LYS A 14 -14.35 -6.17 -16.84
N MET A 15 -15.24 -6.21 -15.84
CA MET A 15 -15.71 -5.01 -15.15
C MET A 15 -14.71 -4.53 -14.07
N ALA A 16 -13.94 -5.44 -13.46
CA ALA A 16 -12.93 -5.09 -12.47
C ALA A 16 -11.61 -4.60 -13.10
N GLU A 17 -11.30 -4.97 -14.33
CA GLU A 17 -10.10 -4.55 -15.08
C GLU A 17 -9.85 -3.04 -15.07
N PRO A 18 -10.83 -2.16 -15.41
CA PRO A 18 -10.63 -0.72 -15.34
C PRO A 18 -10.41 -0.25 -13.89
N VAL A 19 -11.07 -0.87 -12.90
CA VAL A 19 -10.93 -0.50 -11.49
C VAL A 19 -9.53 -0.84 -10.98
N ILE A 20 -9.00 -2.01 -11.32
CA ILE A 20 -7.66 -2.44 -10.91
C ILE A 20 -6.59 -1.60 -11.61
N ASN A 21 -6.75 -1.27 -12.89
CA ASN A 21 -5.81 -0.38 -13.60
C ASN A 21 -5.79 1.04 -13.02
N LEU A 22 -6.94 1.59 -12.63
CA LEU A 22 -6.99 2.88 -11.94
C LEU A 22 -6.32 2.80 -10.57
N LEU A 23 -6.53 1.69 -9.85
CA LEU A 23 -5.91 1.47 -8.54
C LEU A 23 -4.39 1.36 -8.64
N GLU A 24 -3.86 0.62 -9.62
CA GLU A 24 -2.42 0.44 -9.83
C GLU A 24 -1.75 1.73 -10.34
N SER A 25 -2.42 2.46 -11.24
CA SER A 25 -1.99 3.78 -11.72
C SER A 25 -1.97 4.83 -10.60
N ALA A 26 -2.82 4.71 -9.58
CA ALA A 26 -2.84 5.60 -8.42
C ALA A 26 -1.91 5.12 -7.28
N LEU A 27 -1.64 3.81 -7.17
CA LEU A 27 -0.84 3.23 -6.10
C LEU A 27 0.63 3.67 -6.15
N ILE A 28 1.23 3.68 -7.35
CA ILE A 28 2.63 4.10 -7.55
C ILE A 28 2.85 5.56 -7.11
N PRO A 29 2.06 6.54 -7.58
CA PRO A 29 2.21 7.92 -7.10
C PRO A 29 1.86 8.07 -5.62
N ALA A 30 0.87 7.35 -5.11
CA ALA A 30 0.53 7.37 -3.68
C ALA A 30 1.70 6.91 -2.80
N MET A 31 2.39 5.83 -3.17
CA MET A 31 3.59 5.36 -2.47
C MET A 31 4.74 6.37 -2.50
N GLY A 32 4.95 7.05 -3.64
CA GLY A 32 5.95 8.12 -3.76
C GLY A 32 5.67 9.31 -2.84
N ILE A 33 4.41 9.75 -2.78
CA ILE A 33 3.98 10.87 -1.92
C ILE A 33 4.09 10.51 -0.43
N VAL A 34 3.64 9.31 -0.04
CA VAL A 34 3.73 8.84 1.35
C VAL A 34 5.20 8.70 1.79
N GLY A 35 6.08 8.23 0.91
CA GLY A 35 7.53 8.19 1.17
C GLY A 35 8.14 9.58 1.36
N ALA A 36 7.80 10.52 0.47
CA ALA A 36 8.32 11.89 0.54
C ALA A 36 7.82 12.65 1.77
N LEU A 37 6.51 12.59 2.07
CA LEU A 37 5.93 13.22 3.25
C LEU A 37 6.42 12.56 4.54
N GLY A 38 6.56 11.23 4.56
CA GLY A 38 7.11 10.50 5.69
C GLY A 38 8.55 10.91 6.00
N ALA A 39 9.40 11.01 4.98
CA ALA A 39 10.78 11.47 5.13
C ALA A 39 10.84 12.92 5.64
N LEU A 40 10.04 13.82 5.05
CA LEU A 40 9.99 15.22 5.45
C LEU A 40 9.55 15.38 6.92
N TYR A 41 8.51 14.66 7.33
CA TYR A 41 7.99 14.70 8.69
C TYR A 41 8.98 14.10 9.70
N CYS A 42 9.71 13.05 9.30
CA CYS A 42 10.76 12.44 10.13
C CYS A 42 11.91 13.43 10.42
N ILE A 43 12.35 14.18 9.41
CA ILE A 43 13.38 15.24 9.57
C ILE A 43 12.87 16.34 10.51
N PHE A 44 11.63 16.79 10.33
CA PHE A 44 11.06 17.88 11.12
C PHE A 44 10.97 17.53 12.62
N LEU A 45 10.53 16.31 12.93
CA LEU A 45 10.52 15.78 14.29
C LEU A 45 11.93 15.56 14.84
N GLY A 46 12.85 15.06 14.02
CA GLY A 46 14.26 14.87 14.39
C GLY A 46 14.95 16.16 14.79
N VAL A 47 14.72 17.26 14.05
CA VAL A 47 15.25 18.59 14.39
C VAL A 47 14.65 19.10 15.69
N LYS A 48 13.34 18.91 15.92
CA LYS A 48 12.67 19.34 17.16
C LYS A 48 13.15 18.55 18.38
N LEU A 49 13.56 17.30 18.19
CA LEU A 49 14.21 16.46 19.19
C LEU A 49 15.65 16.92 19.50
N ALA A 50 16.43 17.23 18.46
CA ALA A 50 17.82 17.66 18.60
C ALA A 50 17.96 18.99 19.35
N LYS A 51 16.98 19.90 19.19
CA LYS A 51 16.92 21.21 19.85
C LYS A 51 16.37 21.19 21.29
N ALA A 52 15.92 20.04 21.80
CA ALA A 52 15.35 19.93 23.15
C ALA A 52 16.47 19.86 24.21
N GLU A 53 16.81 21.00 24.81
CA GLU A 53 17.79 21.13 25.90
C GLU A 53 17.15 21.13 27.30
N GLU A 54 15.84 21.37 27.43
CA GLU A 54 15.13 21.27 28.72
C GLU A 54 14.72 19.81 29.05
N PRO A 55 14.92 19.35 30.30
CA PRO A 55 14.68 17.96 30.72
C PRO A 55 13.23 17.51 30.49
N GLN A 56 12.25 18.41 30.58
CA GLN A 56 10.84 18.12 30.33
C GLN A 56 10.51 17.94 28.83
N ASP A 57 11.21 18.66 27.94
CA ASP A 57 11.03 18.54 26.49
C ASP A 57 11.73 17.30 25.93
N ARG A 58 12.80 16.82 26.56
CA ARG A 58 13.47 15.57 26.15
C ARG A 58 12.61 14.33 26.32
N GLU A 59 11.84 14.21 27.40
CA GLU A 59 10.94 13.06 27.59
C GLU A 59 9.72 13.13 26.66
N LYS A 60 9.13 14.31 26.47
CA LYS A 60 8.04 14.51 25.50
C LYS A 60 8.47 14.23 24.07
N ALA A 61 9.65 14.70 23.67
CA ALA A 61 10.15 14.53 22.32
C ALA A 61 10.53 13.06 22.01
N LYS A 62 11.03 12.31 23.00
CA LYS A 62 11.27 10.86 22.87
C LYS A 62 9.97 10.07 22.65
N ASN A 63 8.93 10.40 23.41
CA ASN A 63 7.61 9.77 23.24
C ASN A 63 6.97 10.15 21.90
N ALA A 64 7.13 11.41 21.47
CA ALA A 64 6.66 11.86 20.15
C ALA A 64 7.36 11.11 19.00
N LEU A 65 8.66 10.86 19.10
CA LEU A 65 9.39 10.07 18.10
C LEU A 65 8.98 8.61 18.08
N LYS A 66 8.78 7.97 19.25
CA LYS A 66 8.23 6.61 19.31
C LYS A 66 6.87 6.52 18.63
N ASN A 67 5.99 7.47 18.93
CA ASN A 67 4.65 7.49 18.34
C ASN A 67 4.68 7.78 16.83
N ALA A 68 5.57 8.67 16.37
CA ALA A 68 5.74 8.97 14.96
C ALA A 68 6.28 7.78 14.15
N ILE A 69 7.26 7.05 14.69
CA ILE A 69 7.77 5.82 14.09
C ILE A 69 6.67 4.76 14.00
N ILE A 70 5.94 4.54 15.09
CA ILE A 70 4.81 3.60 15.11
C ILE A 70 3.75 3.99 14.08
N GLY A 71 3.41 5.27 13.98
CA GLY A 71 2.47 5.78 12.97
C GLY A 71 2.96 5.53 11.54
N PHE A 72 4.22 5.84 11.24
CA PHE A 72 4.80 5.61 9.91
C PHE A 72 4.79 4.12 9.54
N VAL A 73 5.19 3.26 10.47
CA VAL A 73 5.16 1.80 10.28
C VAL A 73 3.72 1.30 10.10
N LEU A 74 2.76 1.82 10.88
CA LEU A 74 1.36 1.41 10.80
C LEU A 74 0.72 1.79 9.47
N ILE A 75 0.96 3.00 8.97
CA ILE A 75 0.48 3.45 7.64
C ILE A 75 1.10 2.59 6.54
N PHE A 76 2.40 2.30 6.62
CA PHE A 76 3.09 1.46 5.65
C PHE A 76 2.50 0.04 5.61
N VAL A 77 2.32 -0.59 6.77
CA VAL A 77 1.72 -1.92 6.88
C VAL A 77 0.29 -1.95 6.35
N LEU A 78 -0.53 -0.92 6.65
CA LEU A 78 -1.91 -0.80 6.13
C LEU A 78 -1.93 -0.80 4.59
N ILE A 79 -1.07 0.00 3.96
CA ILE A 79 -0.99 0.09 2.49
C ILE A 79 -0.53 -1.24 1.89
N VAL A 80 0.48 -1.89 2.50
CA VAL A 80 1.00 -3.18 2.02
C VAL A 80 -0.07 -4.28 2.11
N VAL A 81 -0.79 -4.37 3.24
CA VAL A 81 -1.88 -5.36 3.40
C VAL A 81 -2.98 -5.15 2.35
N MET A 82 -3.36 -3.90 2.10
CA MET A 82 -4.37 -3.59 1.08
C MET A 82 -3.87 -3.95 -0.33
N LYS A 83 -2.61 -3.66 -0.65
CA LYS A 83 -1.97 -4.04 -1.92
C LYS A 83 -1.90 -5.56 -2.10
N VAL A 84 -1.54 -6.28 -1.05
CA VAL A 84 -1.50 -7.75 -1.07
C VAL A 84 -2.90 -8.30 -1.26
N GLY A 85 -3.91 -7.72 -0.59
CA GLY A 85 -5.31 -8.11 -0.75
C GLY A 85 -5.83 -7.96 -2.18
N THR A 86 -5.53 -6.85 -2.85
CA THR A 86 -5.92 -6.65 -4.26
C THR A 86 -5.18 -7.60 -5.20
N SER A 87 -3.88 -7.84 -4.96
CA SER A 87 -3.12 -8.82 -5.73
C SER A 87 -3.61 -10.26 -5.53
N ALA A 88 -3.94 -10.65 -4.29
CA ALA A 88 -4.42 -11.97 -3.95
C ALA A 88 -5.80 -12.23 -4.56
N MET A 89 -6.69 -11.22 -4.53
CA MET A 89 -7.98 -11.28 -5.22
C MET A 89 -7.80 -11.41 -6.73
N SER A 90 -6.86 -10.67 -7.33
CA SER A 90 -6.57 -10.77 -8.77
C SER A 90 -5.98 -12.12 -9.16
N GLN A 91 -5.15 -12.74 -8.32
CA GLN A 91 -4.59 -14.07 -8.54
C GLN A 91 -5.68 -15.13 -8.39
N TRP A 92 -6.53 -15.03 -7.38
CA TRP A 92 -7.62 -15.98 -7.17
C TRP A 92 -8.64 -15.96 -8.33
N VAL A 93 -8.97 -14.79 -8.88
CA VAL A 93 -9.81 -14.67 -10.09
C VAL A 93 -9.14 -15.31 -11.31
N LYS A 94 -7.81 -15.18 -11.45
CA LYS A 94 -7.06 -15.84 -12.54
C LYS A 94 -7.01 -17.36 -12.36
N ASP A 95 -6.85 -17.84 -11.13
CA ASP A 95 -6.81 -19.27 -10.82
C ASP A 95 -8.18 -19.93 -11.03
N GLN A 96 -9.28 -19.26 -10.65
CA GLN A 96 -10.64 -19.71 -10.95
C GLN A 96 -10.90 -19.72 -12.46
N ALA A 97 -10.46 -18.69 -13.19
CA ALA A 97 -10.55 -18.67 -14.64
C ALA A 97 -9.76 -19.83 -15.29
N ALA A 98 -8.63 -20.26 -14.72
CA ALA A 98 -7.84 -21.40 -15.20
C ALA A 98 -8.52 -22.76 -14.91
N VAL A 99 -9.26 -22.88 -13.82
CA VAL A 99 -10.03 -24.09 -13.47
C VAL A 99 -11.20 -24.31 -14.44
N ASP A 100 -11.88 -23.26 -14.89
CA ASP A 100 -12.95 -23.37 -15.90
C ASP A 100 -12.45 -23.85 -17.27
N VAL A 101 -11.18 -23.59 -17.62
CA VAL A 101 -10.57 -24.06 -18.89
C VAL A 101 -10.24 -25.55 -18.88
N LEU A 102 -9.98 -26.11 -17.70
CA LEU A 102 -9.64 -27.52 -17.49
C LEU A 102 -10.82 -28.36 -16.97
N GLY A 103 -12.00 -27.75 -16.83
CA GLY A 103 -13.25 -28.38 -16.37
C GLY A 103 -14.10 -29.03 -17.49
N LYS A 104 -13.48 -29.33 -18.63
CA LYS A 104 -13.88 -30.48 -19.46
C LYS A 104 -12.97 -31.64 -19.16
#